data_AF-A0A0R3RZD0-F1
#
_entry.id   AF-A0A0R3RZD0-F1
#
_cell.length_a   1.000
_cell.length_b   1.000
_cell.length_c   1.000
_cell.angle_alpha   90.00
_cell.angle_beta   90.00
_cell.angle_gamma   90.00
#
_symmetry.space_group_name_H-M   'P 1'
#
loop_
_entity.id
_entity.type
_entity.pdbx_description
1 polymer ?
#
loop_
_entity_poly.entity_id
_entity_poly.type
_entity_poly.pdbx_seq_one_letter_code
_entity_poly.pdbx_strand_id
1 'polypeptide(L)'
;MTNIPKPRLCRLRKRDPTEEFGFNLHAEKNRGHFVGAVDKNGIGERAGLQMGQRIVGVNGQLIYPSTAHKEVVSLIKKNPLRTELLVASEEVDQWYTENHMEYSFGRVDPYNFENGSSV
;
A
#
# COMPACT_ATOMS: atom_id res chain seq x y z
N MET A 1 -17.44 19.39 9.94
CA MET A 1 -16.89 18.70 8.75
C MET A 1 -16.02 17.57 9.27
N THR A 2 -16.44 16.31 9.14
CA THR A 2 -15.65 15.17 9.61
C THR A 2 -14.48 14.96 8.67
N ASN A 3 -13.26 15.10 9.19
CA ASN A 3 -12.04 14.83 8.44
C ASN A 3 -11.85 13.31 8.37
N ILE A 4 -12.23 12.70 7.25
CA ILE A 4 -12.04 11.27 7.01
C ILE A 4 -10.54 11.05 6.76
N PRO A 5 -9.83 10.25 7.59
CA PRO A 5 -8.43 9.95 7.34
C PRO A 5 -8.31 9.24 5.99
N LYS A 6 -7.25 9.50 5.23
CA LYS A 6 -7.14 8.99 3.85
C LYS A 6 -6.10 7.87 3.77
N PRO A 7 -6.40 6.75 3.11
CA PRO A 7 -5.38 5.77 2.75
C PRO A 7 -4.42 6.39 1.72
N ARG A 8 -3.19 5.87 1.65
CA ARG A 8 -2.17 6.32 0.71
C ARG A 8 -2.14 5.44 -0.52
N LEU A 9 -2.09 6.06 -1.70
CA LEU A 9 -1.85 5.35 -2.95
C LEU A 9 -0.36 5.40 -3.31
N CYS A 10 0.33 4.27 -3.18
CA CYS A 10 1.73 4.11 -3.52
C CYS A 10 1.86 3.55 -4.94
N ARG A 11 2.51 4.29 -5.84
CA ARG A 11 2.75 3.87 -7.22
C ARG A 11 4.20 3.45 -7.40
N LEU A 12 4.43 2.16 -7.57
CA LEU A 12 5.76 1.61 -7.73
C LEU A 12 6.05 1.38 -9.21
N ARG A 13 7.24 1.80 -9.65
CA ARG A 13 7.71 1.64 -11.03
C ARG A 13 9.17 1.22 -11.05
N LYS A 14 9.45 0.13 -11.75
CA LYS A 14 10.79 -0.35 -12.08
C LYS A 14 11.23 0.19 -13.43
N ARG A 15 12.55 0.24 -13.65
CA ARG A 15 13.14 0.51 -14.96
C ARG A 15 13.34 -0.79 -15.73
N ASP A 16 13.63 -1.88 -15.03
CA ASP A 16 13.86 -3.21 -15.59
C ASP A 16 13.06 -4.30 -14.85
N PRO A 17 12.56 -5.37 -15.52
CA PRO A 17 11.81 -6.44 -14.86
C PRO A 17 12.61 -7.24 -13.84
N THR A 18 13.95 -7.22 -13.89
CA THR A 18 14.84 -7.87 -12.92
C THR A 18 15.01 -7.09 -11.62
N GLU A 19 14.68 -5.78 -11.61
CA GLU A 19 14.68 -4.98 -10.37
C GLU A 19 13.60 -5.47 -9.41
N GLU A 20 13.86 -5.36 -8.10
CA GLU A 20 12.86 -5.63 -7.06
C GLU A 20 12.18 -4.34 -6.63
N PHE A 21 10.94 -4.42 -6.13
CA PHE A 21 10.24 -3.24 -5.63
C PHE A 21 10.83 -2.72 -4.30
N GLY A 22 11.67 -3.51 -3.63
CA GLY A 22 12.36 -3.12 -2.40
C GLY A 22 11.46 -3.04 -1.18
N PHE A 23 10.56 -4.01 -1.03
CA PHE A 23 9.77 -4.19 0.19
C PHE A 23 9.38 -5.66 0.38
N ASN A 24 9.13 -6.04 1.62
CA ASN A 24 8.62 -7.36 1.98
C ASN A 24 7.10 -7.32 2.15
N LEU A 25 6.42 -8.34 1.64
CA LEU A 25 5.00 -8.57 1.90
C LEU A 25 4.87 -9.73 2.88
N HIS A 26 4.15 -9.53 3.99
CA HIS A 26 3.78 -10.63 4.88
C HIS A 26 2.28 -10.64 5.14
N ALA A 27 1.76 -11.82 5.45
CA ALA A 27 0.37 -12.01 5.83
C ALA A 27 0.29 -12.32 7.32
N GLU A 28 -0.68 -11.72 7.99
CA GLU A 28 -1.01 -12.00 9.38
C GLU A 28 -2.36 -12.71 9.45
N LYS A 29 -2.41 -13.82 10.20
CA LYS A 29 -3.62 -14.63 10.33
C LYS A 29 -4.77 -13.77 10.86
N ASN A 30 -5.89 -13.74 10.13
CA ASN A 30 -7.09 -12.94 10.41
C ASN A 30 -6.93 -11.40 10.36
N ARG A 31 -5.75 -10.87 10.04
CA ARG A 31 -5.53 -9.40 9.95
C ARG A 31 -5.26 -8.92 8.52
N GLY A 32 -4.82 -9.80 7.63
CA GLY A 32 -4.61 -9.50 6.22
C GLY A 32 -3.14 -9.37 5.83
N HIS A 33 -2.84 -8.43 4.93
CA HIS A 33 -1.51 -8.30 4.30
C HIS A 33 -0.87 -6.97 4.67
N PHE A 34 0.42 -7.02 5.02
CA PHE A 34 1.15 -5.89 5.57
C PHE A 34 2.49 -5.68 4.86
N VAL A 35 2.89 -4.42 4.82
CA VAL A 35 4.22 -3.99 4.39
C VAL A 35 5.20 -4.32 5.51
N GLY A 36 6.14 -5.22 5.25
CA GLY A 36 7.24 -5.54 6.14
C GLY A 36 8.40 -4.56 5.99
N ALA A 37 9.62 -5.09 6.01
CA ALA A 37 10.82 -4.29 5.75
C ALA A 37 10.71 -3.58 4.39
N VAL A 38 11.15 -2.32 4.35
CA VAL A 38 11.25 -1.50 3.14
C VAL A 38 12.71 -1.11 2.96
N ASP A 39 13.24 -1.32 1.76
CA ASP A 39 14.64 -1.03 1.48
C ASP A 39 14.89 0.47 1.43
N LYS A 40 15.93 0.92 2.15
CA LYS A 40 16.35 2.33 2.15
C LYS A 40 16.74 2.76 0.74
N ASN A 41 16.23 3.91 0.31
CA ASN A 41 16.32 4.44 -1.05
C ASN A 41 15.75 3.50 -2.13
N GLY A 42 15.00 2.46 -1.77
CA GLY A 42 14.36 1.52 -2.68
C GLY A 42 13.13 2.11 -3.38
N ILE A 43 12.56 1.38 -4.34
CA ILE A 43 11.35 1.82 -5.07
C ILE A 43 10.16 1.96 -4.11
N GLY A 44 10.03 1.05 -3.15
CA GLY A 44 8.97 1.07 -2.14
C GLY A 44 9.02 2.33 -1.26
N GLU A 45 10.19 2.65 -0.70
CA GLU A 45 10.36 3.85 0.15
C GLU A 45 10.07 5.13 -0.65
N ARG A 46 10.61 5.24 -1.87
CA ARG A 46 10.36 6.41 -2.75
C ARG A 46 8.90 6.54 -3.18
N ALA A 47 8.16 5.44 -3.20
CA ALA A 47 6.72 5.43 -3.46
C ALA A 47 5.87 5.72 -2.21
N GLY A 48 6.52 5.93 -1.05
CA GLY A 48 5.86 6.27 0.22
C GLY A 48 5.37 5.07 1.03
N LEU A 49 5.84 3.85 0.71
CA LEU A 49 5.58 2.68 1.54
C LEU A 49 6.33 2.78 2.86
N GLN A 50 5.66 2.39 3.94
CA GLN A 50 6.22 2.33 5.27
C GLN A 50 5.89 0.99 5.91
N MET A 51 6.85 0.46 6.67
CA MET A 51 6.65 -0.77 7.43
C MET A 51 5.44 -0.65 8.38
N GLY A 52 4.68 -1.73 8.49
CA GLY A 52 3.49 -1.82 9.35
C GLY A 52 2.20 -1.34 8.69
N GLN A 53 2.25 -0.75 7.50
CA GLN A 53 1.03 -0.39 6.78
C GLN A 53 0.29 -1.63 6.26
N ARG A 54 -1.03 -1.63 6.37
CA ARG A 54 -1.87 -2.68 5.79
C ARG A 54 -2.10 -2.39 4.31
N ILE A 55 -1.92 -3.40 3.46
CA ILE A 55 -2.28 -3.33 2.05
C ILE A 55 -3.77 -3.66 1.94
N VAL A 56 -4.53 -2.70 1.41
CA VAL A 56 -6.00 -2.77 1.31
C VAL A 56 -6.47 -2.80 -0.14
N GLY A 57 -5.56 -2.58 -1.09
CA GLY A 57 -5.83 -2.78 -2.51
C GLY A 57 -4.56 -2.87 -3.36
N VAL A 58 -4.68 -3.52 -4.51
CA VAL A 58 -3.62 -3.71 -5.50
C VAL A 58 -4.17 -3.45 -6.90
N ASN A 59 -3.52 -2.58 -7.68
CA ASN A 59 -3.84 -2.31 -9.09
C ASN A 59 -5.33 -2.01 -9.34
N GLY A 60 -5.94 -1.18 -8.48
CA GLY A 60 -7.36 -0.80 -8.57
C GLY A 60 -8.35 -1.81 -7.98
N GLN A 61 -7.89 -2.97 -7.52
CA GLN A 61 -8.71 -3.98 -6.87
C GLN A 61 -8.52 -3.94 -5.35
N LEU A 62 -9.60 -3.84 -4.58
CA LEU A 62 -9.54 -3.97 -3.12
C LEU A 62 -9.22 -5.41 -2.72
N ILE A 63 -8.50 -5.56 -1.61
CA ILE A 63 -8.19 -6.86 -1.01
C ILE A 63 -8.68 -6.88 0.45
N TYR A 64 -9.05 -8.06 0.90
CA TYR A 64 -9.63 -8.27 2.23
C TYR A 64 -8.69 -9.07 3.12
N PRO A 65 -8.89 -9.05 4.45
CA PRO A 65 -8.11 -9.90 5.36
C PRO A 65 -8.16 -11.40 5.01
N SER A 66 -9.23 -11.85 4.37
CA SER A 66 -9.44 -13.22 3.89
C SER A 66 -8.81 -13.53 2.54
N THR A 67 -8.35 -12.52 1.78
CA THR A 67 -7.71 -12.72 0.47
C THR A 67 -6.44 -13.55 0.63
N ALA A 68 -6.27 -14.58 -0.19
CA ALA A 68 -5.11 -15.47 -0.10
C ALA A 68 -3.81 -14.72 -0.43
N HIS A 69 -2.74 -14.96 0.34
CA HIS A 69 -1.44 -14.31 0.12
C HIS A 69 -0.91 -14.51 -1.30
N LYS A 70 -1.08 -15.71 -1.87
CA LYS A 70 -0.66 -16.01 -3.23
C LYS A 70 -1.42 -15.19 -4.28
N GLU A 71 -2.69 -14.84 -4.03
CA GLU A 71 -3.49 -14.00 -4.91
C GLU A 71 -2.98 -12.56 -4.88
N VAL A 72 -2.72 -12.00 -3.69
CA VAL A 72 -2.13 -10.67 -3.54
C VAL A 72 -0.79 -10.57 -4.27
N VAL A 73 0.10 -11.54 -4.08
CA VAL A 73 1.39 -11.61 -4.78
C VAL A 73 1.19 -11.65 -6.30
N SER A 74 0.20 -12.43 -6.78
CA SER A 74 -0.10 -12.53 -8.21
C SER A 74 -0.62 -11.22 -8.78
N LEU A 75 -1.46 -10.49 -8.04
CA LEU A 75 -1.93 -9.16 -8.43
C LEU A 75 -0.78 -8.15 -8.51
N ILE A 76 0.13 -8.17 -7.54
CA ILE A 76 1.32 -7.29 -7.52
C ILE A 76 2.24 -7.58 -8.70
N LYS A 77 2.44 -8.85 -9.02
CA LYS A 77 3.32 -9.30 -10.11
C LYS A 77 2.64 -9.31 -11.48
N LYS A 78 1.36 -8.96 -11.57
CA LYS A 78 0.58 -8.97 -12.83
C LYS A 78 1.24 -8.11 -13.91
N ASN A 79 1.85 -6.99 -13.52
CA ASN A 79 2.69 -6.19 -14.40
C ASN A 79 4.13 -6.21 -13.86
N PRO A 80 5.11 -6.67 -14.66
CA PRO A 80 6.48 -6.86 -14.18
C PRO A 80 7.19 -5.53 -13.84
N LEU A 81 6.73 -4.40 -14.39
CA LEU A 81 7.37 -3.09 -14.28
C LEU A 81 6.63 -2.10 -13.38
N ARG A 82 5.34 -2.31 -13.09
CA ARG A 82 4.52 -1.36 -12.33
C ARG A 82 3.54 -2.09 -11.43
N THR A 83 3.34 -1.56 -10.23
CA THR A 83 2.19 -1.92 -9.39
C THR A 83 1.72 -0.72 -8.59
N GLU A 84 0.43 -0.67 -8.30
CA GLU A 84 -0.18 0.34 -7.42
C GLU A 84 -0.68 -0.35 -6.16
N LEU A 85 -0.26 0.12 -4.99
CA LEU A 85 -0.67 -0.38 -3.69
C LEU A 85 -1.47 0.71 -2.98
N LEU A 86 -2.69 0.37 -2.58
CA LEU A 86 -3.45 1.18 -1.64
C LEU A 86 -3.13 0.67 -0.24
N VAL A 87 -2.57 1.55 0.59
CA VAL A 87 -2.09 1.21 1.93
C VAL A 87 -2.72 2.11 2.99
N ALA A 88 -2.97 1.54 4.16
CA ALA A 88 -3.50 2.24 5.32
C ALA A 88 -2.49 2.15 6.48
N SER A 89 -2.24 3.27 7.17
CA SER A 89 -1.60 3.20 8.49
C SER A 89 -2.55 2.53 9.49
N GLU A 90 -2.02 2.12 10.64
CA GLU A 90 -2.83 1.54 11.70
C GLU A 90 -4.01 2.45 12.10
N GLU A 91 -3.75 3.75 12.26
CA GLU A 91 -4.78 4.75 12.61
C GLU A 91 -5.89 4.85 11.55
N VAL A 92 -5.51 4.86 10.26
CA VAL A 92 -6.47 4.88 9.15
C VAL A 92 -7.28 3.59 9.16
N ASP A 93 -6.62 2.44 9.34
CA ASP A 93 -7.28 1.14 9.28
C ASP A 93 -8.26 0.89 10.41
N GLN A 94 -7.90 1.31 11.62
CA GLN A 94 -8.79 1.32 12.79
C GLN A 94 -10.00 2.20 12.51
N TRP A 95 -9.78 3.45 12.08
CA TRP A 95 -10.89 4.37 11.81
C TRP A 95 -11.86 3.82 10.75
N TYR A 96 -11.35 3.24 9.66
CA TYR A 96 -12.20 2.64 8.62
C TYR A 96 -13.01 1.47 9.15
N THR A 97 -12.40 0.62 9.99
CA THR A 97 -13.06 -0.53 10.59
C THR A 97 -14.16 -0.10 11.57
N GLU A 98 -13.88 0.84 12.47
CA GLU A 98 -14.82 1.34 13.48
C GLU A 98 -16.00 2.10 12.87
N ASN A 99 -15.77 2.81 11.77
CA ASN A 99 -16.82 3.59 11.09
C ASN A 99 -17.51 2.81 9.97
N HIS A 100 -17.21 1.51 9.80
CA HIS A 100 -17.73 0.66 8.73
C HIS A 100 -17.57 1.29 7.32
N MET A 101 -16.43 1.93 7.11
CA MET A 101 -16.11 2.64 5.88
C MET A 101 -15.36 1.73 4.91
N GLU A 102 -15.73 1.80 3.63
CA GLU A 102 -15.02 1.08 2.58
C GLU A 102 -13.86 1.90 2.01
N TYR A 103 -12.75 1.20 1.75
CA TYR A 103 -11.62 1.76 1.02
C TYR A 103 -12.00 2.07 -0.43
N SER A 104 -11.34 3.07 -1.01
CA SER A 104 -11.53 3.41 -2.41
C SER A 104 -10.28 4.06 -2.98
N PHE A 105 -9.92 3.66 -4.20
CA PHE A 105 -8.87 4.32 -4.98
C PHE A 105 -9.24 5.75 -5.38
N GLY A 106 -10.51 6.15 -5.28
CA GLY A 106 -10.98 7.52 -5.55
C GLY A 106 -10.88 8.48 -4.37
N ARG A 107 -10.59 7.99 -3.15
CA ARG A 107 -10.48 8.80 -1.92
C ARG A 107 -9.17 8.51 -1.21
N VAL A 108 -8.07 9.00 -1.77
CA VAL A 108 -6.71 8.71 -1.32
C VAL A 108 -5.94 9.99 -1.02
N ASP A 109 -4.94 9.88 -0.16
CA ASP A 109 -3.86 10.84 -0.05
C ASP A 109 -2.84 10.54 -1.16
N PRO A 110 -2.67 11.41 -2.17
CA PRO A 110 -1.62 11.23 -3.14
C PRO A 110 -0.29 11.48 -2.43
N TYR A 111 0.58 10.47 -2.41
CA TYR A 111 1.94 10.67 -1.94
C TYR A 111 2.67 11.58 -2.95
N ASN A 112 2.68 12.89 -2.68
CA ASN A 112 3.48 13.86 -3.42
C ASN A 112 4.89 13.88 -2.83
N PHE A 113 5.86 13.37 -3.60
CA PHE A 113 7.29 13.44 -3.28
C PHE A 113 7.79 14.90 -3.09
N GLU A 114 7.01 15.91 -3.49
CA GLU A 114 7.39 17.33 -3.47
C GLU A 114 7.32 18.04 -2.10
N ASN A 115 6.98 17.36 -1.00
CA ASN A 115 6.99 17.96 0.35
C ASN A 115 8.06 17.36 1.29
N GLY A 116 9.15 16.85 0.73
CA GLY A 116 10.35 16.44 1.46
C GLY A 116 11.31 17.58 1.83
N SER A 117 10.86 18.84 1.87
CA SER A 117 11.67 19.97 2.33
C SER A 117 10.80 21.01 3.03
N SER A 118 10.55 20.77 4.31
CA SER A 118 10.45 21.87 5.28
C SER A 118 11.85 22.08 5.85
N VAL A 119 12.63 22.97 5.23
CA VAL A 119 13.46 24.06 5.78
C VAL A 119 14.25 24.72 4.64
#